data_AF-A0A3B9HNP3-F1
#
_entry.id   AF-A0A3B9HNP3-F1
#
_cell.length_a   1.000
_cell.length_b   1.000
_cell.length_c   1.000
_cell.angle_alpha   90.00
_cell.angle_beta   90.00
_cell.angle_gamma   90.00
#
_symmetry.space_group_name_H-M   'P 1'
#
loop_
_entity.id
_entity.type
_entity.pdbx_description
1 polymer ?
#
loop_
_entity_poly.entity_id
_entity_poly.type
_entity_poly.pdbx_seq_one_letter_code
_entity_poly.pdbx_strand_id
1 'polypeptide(L)'
;MTRKKFRPKRRYGNLFYSTILFAMLILFNGCTGKGDLRFNPLPDASHFTLSGQIKLPEIIETDLTSSLRGTLVAISDFSTFMVSAGGVSSRSDKTGNFALNKVPFAEDLVVRAEAGKIALLRRVSSDELYYNDLSKLVLNLQTTAEALIWQQGLSIDKNLTAADIRAREYEAMVAEVVTAIKLCLQLPKTAVPKTVLDLAAVKNAASSAASQILEREIMIREANSVLRHILLRSDIELLKVYVSPSFLNDWDTTSTWTDVISHYTDLFKDFIFTDVSWTIKSSEFLPDNLVRVRTEAKIRLKSLRTEEIVRDKTYTFDAMWRKEGNFWKVYRNMPYRDTHPTEVYADSRWGEIADAHRELQAALATEKIDVVAARISQNFGNDWDVNSTYNDLRTCTKSRFDAMDVKIANYSVDSIDFYQTDRAKVKCTAQVRVINLIPGVDIDSGQIKAVVEWRRENGVWKIYRNLPYRFSHPTSIE
;
A
#
# COMPACT_ATOMS: atom_id res chain seq x y z
N MET A 1 -57.96 54.73 -25.12
CA MET A 1 -57.41 53.37 -24.89
C MET A 1 -55.89 53.44 -24.90
N THR A 2 -55.27 53.44 -23.73
CA THR A 2 -53.81 53.61 -23.57
C THR A 2 -53.22 52.34 -22.96
N ARG A 3 -52.29 51.72 -23.71
CA ARG A 3 -51.61 50.45 -23.39
C ARG A 3 -50.83 50.56 -22.07
N LYS A 4 -51.24 49.77 -21.07
CA LYS A 4 -50.47 49.53 -19.84
C LYS A 4 -49.20 48.73 -20.17
N LYS A 5 -48.03 49.35 -20.03
CA LYS A 5 -46.72 48.69 -20.07
C LYS A 5 -46.47 47.93 -18.77
N PHE A 6 -46.21 46.64 -18.88
CA PHE A 6 -45.74 45.77 -17.81
C PHE A 6 -44.35 46.24 -17.36
N ARG A 7 -44.19 46.63 -16.09
CA ARG A 7 -42.88 46.85 -15.46
C ARG A 7 -42.66 45.72 -14.44
N PRO A 8 -41.67 44.83 -14.62
CA PRO A 8 -41.32 43.88 -13.57
C PRO A 8 -40.66 44.63 -12.41
N LYS A 9 -41.26 44.52 -11.22
CA LYS A 9 -40.70 44.98 -9.95
C LYS A 9 -39.38 44.22 -9.69
N ARG A 10 -38.26 44.92 -9.65
CA ARG A 10 -36.99 44.41 -9.11
C ARG A 10 -37.20 44.07 -7.63
N ARG A 11 -37.11 42.78 -7.27
CA ARG A 11 -36.99 42.34 -5.88
C ARG A 11 -35.58 42.66 -5.40
N TYR A 12 -35.47 43.58 -4.44
CA TYR A 12 -34.27 43.76 -3.63
C TYR A 12 -34.16 42.57 -2.67
N GLY A 13 -33.43 41.55 -3.10
CA GLY A 13 -33.18 40.36 -2.31
C GLY A 13 -31.98 39.63 -2.89
N ASN A 14 -30.82 40.29 -2.91
CA ASN A 14 -29.54 39.67 -3.27
C ASN A 14 -28.36 40.62 -2.97
N LEU A 15 -28.39 41.33 -1.85
CA LEU A 15 -27.19 41.98 -1.32
C LEU A 15 -26.66 41.17 -0.14
N PHE A 16 -27.49 40.87 0.86
CA PHE A 16 -27.06 40.06 2.01
C PHE A 16 -26.58 38.64 1.63
N TYR A 17 -27.31 37.94 0.75
CA TYR A 17 -26.87 36.63 0.23
C TYR A 17 -25.59 36.72 -0.60
N SER A 18 -25.42 37.78 -1.38
CA SER A 18 -24.21 38.02 -2.18
C SER A 18 -23.01 38.37 -1.31
N THR A 19 -23.20 39.14 -0.23
CA THR A 19 -22.15 39.46 0.73
C THR A 19 -21.76 38.23 1.56
N ILE A 20 -22.71 37.37 1.91
CA ILE A 20 -22.42 36.08 2.57
C ILE A 20 -21.70 35.13 1.61
N LEU A 21 -22.12 35.04 0.35
CA LEU A 21 -21.46 34.20 -0.65
C LEU A 21 -20.04 34.71 -0.97
N PHE A 22 -19.86 36.03 -1.01
CA PHE A 22 -18.56 36.67 -1.23
C PHE A 22 -17.65 36.55 0.01
N ALA A 23 -18.20 36.64 1.22
CA ALA A 23 -17.47 36.35 2.47
C ALA A 23 -17.08 34.87 2.57
N MET A 24 -17.94 33.95 2.12
CA MET A 24 -17.59 32.53 2.00
C MET A 24 -16.52 32.31 0.92
N LEU A 25 -16.59 33.00 -0.23
CA LEU A 25 -15.53 32.92 -1.25
C LEU A 25 -14.19 33.45 -0.74
N ILE A 26 -14.18 34.48 0.12
CA ILE A 26 -12.96 35.00 0.76
C ILE A 26 -12.45 34.06 1.87
N LEU A 27 -13.34 33.44 2.65
CA LEU A 27 -12.96 32.44 3.66
C LEU A 27 -12.48 31.12 3.04
N PHE A 28 -12.97 30.75 1.86
CA PHE A 28 -12.58 29.51 1.15
C PHE A 28 -11.48 29.70 0.08
N ASN A 29 -11.21 30.91 -0.41
CA ASN A 29 -10.13 31.17 -1.39
C ASN A 29 -9.04 32.13 -0.89
N GLY A 30 -9.17 32.67 0.32
CA GLY A 30 -8.16 33.51 0.98
C GLY A 30 -7.03 32.70 1.63
N CYS A 31 -6.42 31.79 0.88
CA CYS A 31 -5.08 31.24 1.16
C CYS A 31 -4.54 30.53 -0.10
N THR A 32 -4.40 31.28 -1.19
CA THR A 32 -3.50 30.89 -2.29
C THR A 32 -2.16 31.59 -2.07
N GLY A 33 -1.32 30.98 -1.24
CA GLY A 33 0.07 31.36 -1.07
C GLY A 33 0.91 30.10 -1.15
N LYS A 34 1.53 29.84 -2.31
CA LYS A 34 2.49 28.74 -2.58
C LYS A 34 1.98 27.37 -2.10
N GLY A 35 1.32 26.63 -3.00
CA GLY A 35 0.94 25.24 -2.78
C GLY A 35 2.15 24.31 -2.70
N ASP A 36 2.89 24.41 -1.60
CA ASP A 36 3.62 23.30 -1.01
C ASP A 36 2.55 22.47 -0.29
N LEU A 37 2.33 21.22 -0.70
CA LEU A 37 1.41 20.27 -0.05
C LEU A 37 1.95 19.80 1.32
N ARG A 38 2.77 20.62 2.00
CA ARG A 38 3.00 20.45 3.42
C ARG A 38 1.67 20.73 4.09
N PHE A 39 1.11 19.66 4.65
CA PHE A 39 0.27 19.67 5.84
C PHE A 39 0.03 21.06 6.40
N ASN A 40 -1.23 21.46 6.53
CA ASN A 40 -1.59 22.55 7.43
C ASN A 40 -0.92 22.21 8.77
N PRO A 41 0.16 22.91 9.20
CA PRO A 41 0.85 22.52 10.41
C PRO A 41 -0.17 22.68 11.53
N LEU A 42 -0.48 21.56 12.20
CA LEU A 42 -1.31 21.61 13.38
C LEU A 42 -0.63 22.57 14.36
N PRO A 43 -1.41 23.37 15.12
CA PRO A 43 -0.85 24.43 15.94
C PRO A 43 0.24 23.85 16.85
N ASP A 44 1.40 24.52 16.89
CA ASP A 44 2.59 24.20 17.70
C ASP A 44 2.32 23.95 19.20
N ALA A 45 1.08 24.13 19.65
CA ALA A 45 0.57 23.86 20.99
C ALA A 45 0.06 22.42 21.20
N SER A 46 0.16 21.50 20.23
CA SER A 46 -0.23 20.10 20.43
C SER A 46 0.71 19.39 21.40
N HIS A 47 0.12 18.73 22.41
CA HIS A 47 0.84 17.95 23.41
C HIS A 47 0.43 16.48 23.29
N PHE A 48 1.39 15.57 23.44
CA PHE A 48 1.21 14.13 23.28
C PHE A 48 1.53 13.38 24.58
N THR A 49 0.94 12.20 24.73
CA THR A 49 1.34 11.24 25.75
C THR A 49 2.12 10.12 25.06
N LEU A 50 3.37 9.93 25.47
CA LEU A 50 4.25 8.89 24.97
C LEU A 50 4.40 7.82 26.06
N SER A 51 4.09 6.58 25.78
CA SER A 51 4.38 5.47 26.69
C SER A 51 4.98 4.28 25.97
N GLY A 52 5.68 3.45 26.71
CA GLY A 52 6.42 2.35 26.12
C GLY A 52 7.25 1.57 27.12
N GLN A 53 8.15 0.75 26.62
CA GLN A 53 9.01 -0.13 27.40
C GLN A 53 10.47 -0.07 26.94
N ILE A 54 11.38 -0.10 27.90
CA ILE A 54 12.81 -0.32 27.68
C ILE A 54 13.06 -1.84 27.59
N LYS A 55 13.68 -2.31 26.49
CA LYS A 55 14.00 -3.72 26.26
C LYS A 55 15.47 -3.87 25.84
N LEU A 56 16.21 -4.73 26.53
CA LEU A 56 17.62 -5.04 26.21
C LEU A 56 17.87 -6.56 26.06
N PRO A 57 17.15 -7.26 25.15
CA PRO A 57 17.31 -8.70 24.98
C PRO A 57 18.67 -9.08 24.37
N GLU A 58 19.24 -8.23 23.50
CA GLU A 58 20.42 -8.50 22.66
C GLU A 58 21.74 -8.65 23.43
N ILE A 59 21.75 -8.30 24.72
CA ILE A 59 22.92 -8.43 25.59
C ILE A 59 23.01 -9.87 26.16
N ILE A 60 21.90 -10.61 26.18
CA ILE A 60 21.78 -11.92 26.85
C ILE A 60 22.31 -13.08 25.98
N GLU A 61 22.32 -12.93 24.65
CA GLU A 61 22.72 -14.00 23.72
C GLU A 61 24.01 -13.64 22.97
N THR A 62 25.17 -14.19 23.38
CA THR A 62 26.37 -14.31 22.52
C THR A 62 27.42 -15.25 23.17
N ASP A 63 28.08 -16.09 22.38
CA ASP A 63 29.15 -17.04 22.79
C ASP A 63 30.44 -16.39 23.35
N LEU A 64 30.50 -15.06 23.42
CA LEU A 64 31.59 -14.29 24.06
C LEU A 64 31.38 -14.10 25.58
N THR A 65 30.37 -14.75 26.15
CA THR A 65 29.92 -14.66 27.55
C THR A 65 30.95 -15.05 28.59
N SER A 66 32.01 -15.79 28.24
CA SER A 66 33.02 -16.22 29.22
C SER A 66 34.01 -15.13 29.63
N SER A 67 34.09 -13.99 28.93
CA SER A 67 35.10 -12.94 29.21
C SER A 67 34.58 -11.50 29.31
N LEU A 68 33.27 -11.26 29.13
CA LEU A 68 32.70 -9.91 29.12
C LEU A 68 31.79 -9.68 30.34
N ARG A 69 32.01 -8.55 31.04
CA ARG A 69 31.50 -8.19 32.38
C ARG A 69 30.02 -8.55 32.65
N GLY A 70 29.78 -9.21 33.79
CA GLY A 70 28.44 -9.54 34.32
C GLY A 70 27.54 -8.35 34.72
N THR A 71 27.92 -7.10 34.46
CA THR A 71 27.13 -5.91 34.83
C THR A 71 25.97 -5.63 33.88
N LEU A 72 26.06 -6.08 32.61
CA LEU A 72 24.98 -5.89 31.62
C LEU A 72 23.97 -7.05 31.62
N VAL A 73 24.40 -8.25 32.02
CA VAL A 73 23.55 -9.45 32.18
C VAL A 73 22.53 -9.29 33.33
N ALA A 74 22.69 -8.24 34.16
CA ALA A 74 21.94 -8.04 35.41
C ALA A 74 21.04 -6.79 35.44
N ILE A 75 20.70 -6.16 34.31
CA ILE A 75 19.67 -5.10 34.31
C ILE A 75 18.28 -5.77 34.35
N SER A 76 17.89 -6.20 35.54
CA SER A 76 16.53 -6.69 35.85
C SER A 76 15.65 -5.62 36.48
N ASP A 77 16.23 -4.48 36.88
CA ASP A 77 15.54 -3.33 37.43
C ASP A 77 15.84 -2.07 36.60
N PHE A 78 14.86 -1.68 35.81
CA PHE A 78 14.92 -0.48 34.96
C PHE A 78 14.53 0.81 35.69
N SER A 79 14.22 0.79 36.99
CA SER A 79 13.77 2.00 37.73
C SER A 79 14.82 3.10 37.86
N THR A 80 16.08 2.78 37.53
CA THR A 80 17.19 3.73 37.49
C THR A 80 17.23 4.58 36.21
N PHE A 81 16.48 4.19 35.17
CA PHE A 81 16.42 4.96 33.93
C PHE A 81 15.51 6.17 34.08
N MET A 82 16.04 7.33 33.74
CA MET A 82 15.27 8.54 33.51
C MET A 82 14.95 8.62 32.02
N VAL A 83 13.66 8.57 31.68
CA VAL A 83 13.17 8.74 30.31
C VAL A 83 12.78 10.20 30.11
N SER A 84 13.19 10.80 28.99
CA SER A 84 12.93 12.20 28.68
C SER A 84 12.65 12.42 27.20
N ALA A 85 11.78 13.38 26.89
CA ALA A 85 11.46 13.85 25.55
C ALA A 85 10.82 15.25 25.63
N GLY A 86 11.17 16.17 24.73
CA GLY A 86 10.52 17.49 24.63
C GLY A 86 10.52 18.30 25.94
N GLY A 87 11.56 18.16 26.78
CA GLY A 87 11.65 18.83 28.08
C GLY A 87 10.85 18.19 29.22
N VAL A 88 10.08 17.12 28.95
CA VAL A 88 9.40 16.31 29.96
C VAL A 88 10.26 15.11 30.33
N SER A 89 10.26 14.70 31.60
CA SER A 89 10.95 13.50 32.07
C SER A 89 10.16 12.69 33.09
N SER A 90 10.31 11.37 33.07
CA SER A 90 9.74 10.43 34.03
C SER A 90 10.72 9.29 34.28
N ARG A 91 10.69 8.68 35.47
CA ARG A 91 11.39 7.41 35.70
C ARG A 91 10.58 6.25 35.14
N SER A 92 11.27 5.23 34.63
CA SER A 92 10.62 3.95 34.33
C SER A 92 10.34 3.14 35.59
N ASP A 93 9.44 2.16 35.47
CA ASP A 93 9.25 1.14 36.49
C ASP A 93 10.35 0.05 36.43
N LYS A 94 10.31 -0.92 37.35
CA LYS A 94 11.28 -2.03 37.41
C LYS A 94 11.29 -2.88 36.14
N THR A 95 10.15 -2.98 35.45
CA THR A 95 9.97 -3.77 34.22
C THR A 95 10.32 -3.00 32.95
N GLY A 96 10.71 -1.72 33.09
CA GLY A 96 11.11 -0.84 32.00
C GLY A 96 9.99 -0.03 31.38
N ASN A 97 8.76 -0.08 31.91
CA ASN A 97 7.68 0.74 31.37
C ASN A 97 7.85 2.20 31.77
N PHE A 98 7.50 3.12 30.88
CA PHE A 98 7.52 4.55 31.13
C PHE A 98 6.30 5.22 30.50
N ALA A 99 5.95 6.40 31.02
CA ALA A 99 4.93 7.26 30.45
C ALA A 99 5.33 8.74 30.64
N LEU A 100 5.44 9.45 29.52
CA LEU A 100 5.66 10.89 29.45
C LEU A 100 4.35 11.56 29.05
N ASN A 101 3.82 12.41 29.93
CA ASN A 101 2.60 13.18 29.67
C ASN A 101 2.97 14.60 29.24
N LYS A 102 2.18 15.17 28.32
CA LYS A 102 2.34 16.55 27.85
C LYS A 102 3.67 16.81 27.13
N VAL A 103 4.14 15.88 26.32
CA VAL A 103 5.32 16.09 25.47
C VAL A 103 4.92 17.04 24.33
N PRO A 104 5.58 18.20 24.16
CA PRO A 104 5.28 19.11 23.08
C PRO A 104 5.67 18.51 21.73
N PHE A 105 4.99 18.96 20.66
CA PHE A 105 5.41 18.68 19.29
C PHE A 105 6.85 19.19 19.04
N ALA A 106 7.65 18.37 18.37
CA ALA A 106 8.93 18.77 17.80
C ALA A 106 9.22 17.87 16.58
N GLU A 107 9.74 18.44 15.49
CA GLU A 107 10.10 17.67 14.29
C GLU A 107 11.29 16.72 14.54
N ASP A 108 12.16 17.10 15.48
CA ASP A 108 13.38 16.39 15.87
C ASP A 108 13.23 15.61 17.18
N LEU A 109 12.00 15.21 17.53
CA LEU A 109 11.71 14.56 18.80
C LEU A 109 12.41 13.20 18.94
N VAL A 110 13.17 13.06 20.03
CA VAL A 110 13.80 11.79 20.44
C VAL A 110 13.45 11.49 21.89
N VAL A 111 12.91 10.29 22.12
CA VAL A 111 12.77 9.73 23.46
C VAL A 111 14.12 9.16 23.88
N ARG A 112 14.65 9.68 25.00
CA ARG A 112 15.96 9.31 25.54
C ARG A 112 15.79 8.72 26.92
N ALA A 113 16.25 7.48 27.12
CA ALA A 113 16.32 6.83 28.43
C ALA A 113 17.77 6.74 28.90
N GLU A 114 18.09 7.32 30.06
CA GLU A 114 19.44 7.35 30.61
C GLU A 114 19.54 6.73 32.00
N ALA A 115 20.56 5.90 32.20
CA ALA A 115 20.96 5.37 33.50
C ALA A 115 22.49 5.48 33.65
N GLY A 116 22.96 6.58 34.26
CA GLY A 116 24.38 6.85 34.45
C GLY A 116 25.12 7.08 33.13
N LYS A 117 25.88 6.09 32.67
CA LYS A 117 26.66 6.14 31.40
C LYS A 117 25.96 5.45 30.23
N ILE A 118 24.83 4.79 30.50
CA ILE A 118 24.01 4.12 29.50
C ILE A 118 22.96 5.10 29.01
N ALA A 119 22.80 5.21 27.69
CA ALA A 119 21.73 5.95 27.06
C ALA A 119 21.13 5.12 25.93
N LEU A 120 19.81 5.12 25.83
CA LEU A 120 19.02 4.51 24.77
C LEU A 120 18.15 5.58 24.13
N LEU A 121 17.99 5.50 22.82
CA LEU A 121 17.30 6.50 22.02
C LEU A 121 16.21 5.85 21.17
N ARG A 122 15.12 6.57 20.96
CA ARG A 122 14.13 6.28 19.92
C ARG A 122 13.63 7.60 19.36
N ARG A 123 13.89 7.84 18.07
CA ARG A 123 13.25 8.94 17.32
C ARG A 123 11.72 8.77 17.39
N VAL A 124 10.95 9.84 17.41
CA VAL A 124 9.50 9.79 17.15
C VAL A 124 9.23 10.81 16.04
N SER A 125 8.82 10.36 14.86
CA SER A 125 8.59 11.29 13.74
C SER A 125 7.28 12.08 13.91
N SER A 126 7.16 13.19 13.18
CA SER A 126 5.91 13.97 13.11
C SER A 126 4.72 13.09 12.70
N ASP A 127 4.91 12.22 11.70
CA ASP A 127 3.87 11.29 11.25
C ASP A 127 3.49 10.31 12.36
N GLU A 128 4.46 9.79 13.12
CA GLU A 128 4.18 8.90 14.26
C GLU A 128 3.36 9.61 15.33
N LEU A 129 3.63 10.89 15.62
CA LEU A 129 2.89 11.66 16.63
C LEU A 129 1.40 11.79 16.31
N TYR A 130 1.03 11.92 15.03
CA TYR A 130 -0.36 12.15 14.63
C TYR A 130 -1.11 10.88 14.22
N TYR A 131 -0.40 9.87 13.71
CA TYR A 131 -1.04 8.74 13.03
C TYR A 131 -0.80 7.38 13.67
N ASN A 132 0.13 7.27 14.63
CA ASN A 132 0.48 5.99 15.24
C ASN A 132 0.08 5.90 16.71
N ASP A 133 -0.04 4.65 17.20
CA ASP A 133 -0.24 4.34 18.61
C ASP A 133 1.06 4.61 19.40
N LEU A 134 1.10 5.76 20.08
CA LEU A 134 2.22 6.20 20.92
C LEU A 134 2.27 5.49 22.29
N SER A 135 1.39 4.52 22.55
CA SER A 135 1.33 3.82 23.84
C SER A 135 2.30 2.64 23.97
N LYS A 136 2.89 2.20 22.85
CA LYS A 136 3.69 0.97 22.73
C LYS A 136 5.10 1.23 22.18
N LEU A 137 5.71 2.36 22.55
CA LEU A 137 7.07 2.66 22.13
C LEU A 137 8.05 1.64 22.72
N VAL A 138 9.12 1.30 21.98
CA VAL A 138 10.17 0.39 22.44
C VAL A 138 11.51 1.10 22.32
N LEU A 139 12.30 1.06 23.40
CA LEU A 139 13.68 1.53 23.42
C LEU A 139 14.61 0.33 23.61
N ASN A 140 15.47 0.07 22.63
CA ASN A 140 16.45 -1.02 22.58
C ASN A 140 17.70 -0.60 21.77
N LEU A 141 18.67 -1.50 21.54
CA LEU A 141 19.88 -1.13 20.80
C LEU A 141 19.58 -0.83 19.33
N GLN A 142 18.67 -1.57 18.70
CA GLN A 142 18.23 -1.34 17.33
C GLN A 142 17.65 0.06 17.13
N THR A 143 16.63 0.43 17.91
CA THR A 143 16.01 1.77 17.86
C THR A 143 16.99 2.88 18.22
N THR A 144 17.97 2.59 19.09
CA THR A 144 19.05 3.52 19.44
C THR A 144 19.98 3.74 18.25
N ALA A 145 20.39 2.68 17.55
CA ALA A 145 21.21 2.78 16.35
C ALA A 145 20.49 3.58 15.25
N GLU A 146 19.21 3.29 14.99
CA GLU A 146 18.39 4.04 14.04
C GLU A 146 18.30 5.53 14.39
N ALA A 147 18.04 5.86 15.66
CA ALA A 147 17.98 7.24 16.12
C ALA A 147 19.34 7.96 16.00
N LEU A 148 20.45 7.28 16.29
CA LEU A 148 21.80 7.83 16.13
C LEU A 148 22.14 8.10 14.67
N ILE A 149 21.87 7.14 13.78
CA ILE A 149 22.09 7.30 12.33
C ILE A 149 21.30 8.51 11.83
N TRP A 150 20.04 8.66 12.24
CA TRP A 150 19.25 9.83 11.89
C TRP A 150 19.84 11.14 12.43
N GLN A 151 20.27 11.19 13.70
CA GLN A 151 20.93 12.37 14.26
C GLN A 151 22.22 12.74 13.54
N GLN A 152 23.01 11.74 13.10
CA GLN A 152 24.19 11.97 12.26
C GLN A 152 23.82 12.36 10.83
N GLY A 153 22.66 11.94 10.33
CA GLY A 153 22.11 12.42 9.07
C GLY A 153 21.84 13.92 9.12
N LEU A 154 21.18 14.39 10.19
CA LEU A 154 20.91 15.82 10.40
C LEU A 154 22.19 16.67 10.44
N SER A 155 23.30 16.14 10.98
CA SER A 155 24.56 16.89 11.07
C SER A 155 25.28 17.01 9.72
N ILE A 156 24.87 16.25 8.70
CA ILE A 156 25.37 16.32 7.32
C ILE A 156 24.27 16.75 6.33
N ASP A 157 23.24 17.46 6.82
CA ASP A 157 22.12 17.97 6.04
C ASP A 157 21.29 16.91 5.29
N LYS A 158 21.19 15.69 5.85
CA LYS A 158 20.29 14.63 5.37
C LYS A 158 19.09 14.42 6.29
N ASN A 159 17.90 14.47 5.73
CA ASN A 159 16.63 14.08 6.32
C ASN A 159 16.30 12.60 6.07
N LEU A 160 17.08 11.72 6.68
CA LEU A 160 16.85 10.27 6.61
C LEU A 160 15.53 9.89 7.31
N THR A 161 14.68 9.10 6.67
CA THR A 161 13.48 8.55 7.33
C THR A 161 13.75 7.18 7.96
N ALA A 162 12.79 6.68 8.74
CA ALA A 162 12.88 5.32 9.28
C ALA A 162 12.88 4.25 8.16
N ALA A 163 12.16 4.48 7.07
CA ALA A 163 12.15 3.56 5.93
C ALA A 163 13.48 3.58 5.16
N ASP A 164 14.13 4.75 5.04
CA ASP A 164 15.45 4.86 4.43
C ASP A 164 16.49 4.05 5.22
N ILE A 165 16.49 4.18 6.55
CA ILE A 165 17.45 3.50 7.44
C ILE A 165 17.20 1.99 7.50
N ARG A 166 15.94 1.57 7.51
CA ARG A 166 15.55 0.15 7.56
C ARG A 166 15.51 -0.54 6.19
N ALA A 167 15.98 0.14 5.14
CA ALA A 167 16.06 -0.48 3.83
C ALA A 167 16.96 -1.73 3.88
N ARG A 168 16.57 -2.79 3.16
CA ARG A 168 17.24 -4.10 3.23
C ARG A 168 18.75 -4.04 2.94
N GLU A 169 19.18 -3.14 2.06
CA GLU A 169 20.60 -2.99 1.70
C GLU A 169 21.47 -2.37 2.82
N TYR A 170 20.85 -1.69 3.78
CA TYR A 170 21.56 -1.04 4.90
C TYR A 170 21.46 -1.82 6.21
N GLU A 171 20.79 -2.97 6.21
CA GLU A 171 20.61 -3.82 7.40
C GLU A 171 21.95 -4.13 8.08
N ALA A 172 22.97 -4.47 7.30
CA ALA A 172 24.33 -4.73 7.80
C ALA A 172 24.96 -3.49 8.46
N MET A 173 24.80 -2.30 7.87
CA MET A 173 25.33 -1.05 8.44
C MET A 173 24.65 -0.68 9.75
N VAL A 174 23.33 -0.88 9.85
CA VAL A 174 22.61 -0.66 11.11
C VAL A 174 23.08 -1.66 12.17
N ALA A 175 23.28 -2.93 11.79
CA ALA A 175 23.80 -3.97 12.68
C ALA A 175 25.23 -3.67 13.17
N GLU A 176 26.09 -3.05 12.35
CA GLU A 176 27.42 -2.58 12.77
C GLU A 176 27.32 -1.51 13.87
N VAL A 177 26.38 -0.56 13.75
CA VAL A 177 26.15 0.45 14.78
C VAL A 177 25.63 -0.20 16.07
N VAL A 178 24.69 -1.14 15.97
CA VAL A 178 24.22 -1.93 17.12
C VAL A 178 25.38 -2.66 17.81
N THR A 179 26.26 -3.28 17.02
CA THR A 179 27.45 -3.99 17.50
C THR A 179 28.42 -3.04 18.21
N ALA A 180 28.67 -1.86 17.64
CA ALA A 180 29.51 -0.83 18.26
C ALA A 180 28.94 -0.35 19.60
N ILE A 181 27.63 -0.12 19.69
CA ILE A 181 26.95 0.22 20.95
C ILE A 181 27.11 -0.92 21.96
N LYS A 182 26.85 -2.17 21.54
CA LYS A 182 26.96 -3.37 22.40
C LYS A 182 28.37 -3.52 22.99
N LEU A 183 29.41 -3.34 22.18
CA LEU A 183 30.81 -3.38 22.65
C LEU A 183 31.14 -2.22 23.59
N CYS A 184 30.69 -1.01 23.27
CA CYS A 184 30.96 0.18 24.09
C CYS A 184 30.25 0.13 25.46
N LEU A 185 29.10 -0.54 25.54
CA LEU A 185 28.41 -0.81 26.81
C LEU A 185 29.25 -1.67 27.77
N GLN A 186 30.19 -2.47 27.27
CA GLN A 186 31.03 -3.36 28.08
C GLN A 186 32.24 -2.65 28.68
N LEU A 187 32.54 -1.42 28.25
CA LEU A 187 33.67 -0.64 28.75
C LEU A 187 33.49 -0.27 30.23
N PRO A 188 34.60 -0.13 30.98
CA PRO A 188 34.53 0.40 32.33
C PRO A 188 33.94 1.81 32.34
N LYS A 189 33.14 2.14 33.36
CA LYS A 189 32.56 3.49 33.55
C LYS A 189 33.63 4.60 33.52
N THR A 190 34.86 4.30 33.93
CA THR A 190 36.01 5.23 33.90
C THR A 190 36.45 5.60 32.48
N ALA A 191 36.19 4.74 31.49
CA ALA A 191 36.49 4.99 30.08
C ALA A 191 35.33 5.68 29.33
N VAL A 192 34.19 5.92 29.99
CA VAL A 192 33.01 6.53 29.36
C VAL A 192 32.84 7.97 29.85
N PRO A 193 33.09 8.99 29.01
CA PRO A 193 33.08 10.39 29.42
C PRO A 193 31.70 10.83 29.92
N LYS A 194 30.68 10.71 29.07
CA LYS A 194 29.30 11.12 29.38
C LYS A 194 28.34 9.96 29.20
N THR A 195 28.11 9.51 27.97
CA THR A 195 27.38 8.28 27.68
C THR A 195 28.18 7.40 26.72
N VAL A 196 27.85 6.11 26.63
CA VAL A 196 28.46 5.20 25.65
C VAL A 196 28.25 5.66 24.20
N LEU A 197 27.16 6.39 23.94
CA LEU A 197 26.84 6.96 22.64
C LEU A 197 27.79 8.12 22.27
N ASP A 198 28.52 8.67 23.26
CA ASP A 198 29.46 9.76 23.03
C ASP A 198 30.85 9.29 22.56
N LEU A 199 31.12 7.99 22.63
CA LEU A 199 32.40 7.40 22.24
C LEU A 199 32.59 7.45 20.72
N ALA A 200 33.83 7.71 20.30
CA ALA A 200 34.19 7.80 18.89
C ALA A 200 33.83 6.54 18.09
N ALA A 201 33.97 5.35 18.68
CA ALA A 201 33.60 4.10 18.04
C ALA A 201 32.12 4.05 17.63
N VAL A 202 31.21 4.54 18.49
CA VAL A 202 29.77 4.61 18.18
C VAL A 202 29.46 5.73 17.21
N LYS A 203 30.02 6.94 17.46
CA LYS A 203 29.78 8.11 16.59
C LYS A 203 30.27 7.89 15.16
N ASN A 204 31.45 7.31 14.98
CA ASN A 204 32.03 7.06 13.67
C ASN A 204 31.23 5.99 12.91
N ALA A 205 30.79 4.93 13.58
CA ALA A 205 29.94 3.91 12.96
C ALA A 205 28.61 4.52 12.48
N ALA A 206 27.93 5.29 13.35
CA ALA A 206 26.67 5.96 13.00
C ALA A 206 26.84 7.01 11.89
N SER A 207 27.93 7.79 11.92
CA SER A 207 28.24 8.79 10.90
C SER A 207 28.57 8.14 9.55
N SER A 208 29.33 7.05 9.55
CA SER A 208 29.61 6.26 8.34
C SER A 208 28.31 5.73 7.72
N ALA A 209 27.43 5.12 8.52
CA ALA A 209 26.13 4.66 8.05
C ALA A 209 25.28 5.80 7.49
N ALA A 210 25.14 6.92 8.22
CA ALA A 210 24.38 8.09 7.76
C ALA A 210 24.92 8.68 6.44
N SER A 211 26.23 8.67 6.25
CA SER A 211 26.87 9.14 5.01
C SER A 211 26.53 8.27 3.79
N GLN A 212 26.34 6.97 3.99
CA GLN A 212 26.07 5.99 2.93
C GLN A 212 24.58 5.81 2.63
N ILE A 213 23.71 5.97 3.63
CA ILE A 213 22.26 5.85 3.44
C ILE A 213 21.74 6.99 2.57
N LEU A 214 20.94 6.64 1.57
CA LEU A 214 20.31 7.57 0.65
C LEU A 214 18.91 7.99 1.14
N GLU A 215 18.60 9.28 1.01
CA GLU A 215 17.26 9.82 1.21
C GLU A 215 16.37 9.43 0.03
N ARG A 216 15.42 8.52 0.24
CA ARG A 216 14.61 7.98 -0.85
C ARG A 216 13.12 8.12 -0.57
N GLU A 217 12.69 8.02 0.68
CA GLU A 217 11.27 8.09 1.05
C GLU A 217 10.59 9.41 0.67
N ILE A 218 11.27 10.53 0.90
CA ILE A 218 10.72 11.85 0.53
C ILE A 218 10.57 11.94 -0.99
N MET A 219 11.61 11.57 -1.74
CA MET A 219 11.60 11.60 -3.20
C MET A 219 10.53 10.69 -3.80
N ILE A 220 10.29 9.50 -3.23
CA ILE A 220 9.25 8.59 -3.74
C ILE A 220 7.85 9.08 -3.38
N ARG A 221 7.65 9.70 -2.22
CA ARG A 221 6.36 10.32 -1.84
C ARG A 221 6.01 11.46 -2.78
N GLU A 222 6.98 12.32 -3.09
CA GLU A 222 6.83 13.36 -4.10
C GLU A 222 6.50 12.77 -5.47
N ALA A 223 7.30 11.82 -5.97
CA ALA A 223 7.08 11.20 -7.28
C ALA A 223 5.71 10.50 -7.38
N ASN A 224 5.28 9.81 -6.33
CA ASN A 224 3.98 9.15 -6.27
C ASN A 224 2.83 10.18 -6.29
N SER A 225 2.98 11.32 -5.60
CA SER A 225 1.99 12.40 -5.61
C SER A 225 1.83 13.06 -6.99
N VAL A 226 2.88 13.06 -7.82
CA VAL A 226 2.81 13.64 -9.18
C VAL A 226 1.85 12.87 -10.08
N LEU A 227 1.68 11.56 -9.88
CA LEU A 227 0.71 10.76 -10.66
C LEU A 227 -0.73 11.29 -10.53
N ARG A 228 -1.11 11.79 -9.34
CA ARG A 228 -2.40 12.47 -9.15
C ARG A 228 -2.55 13.67 -10.08
N HIS A 229 -1.51 14.50 -10.15
CA HIS A 229 -1.52 15.72 -10.95
C HIS A 229 -1.53 15.42 -12.45
N ILE A 230 -0.82 14.38 -12.88
CA ILE A 230 -0.85 13.86 -14.25
C ILE A 230 -2.29 13.52 -14.66
N LEU A 231 -3.01 12.76 -13.82
CA LEU A 231 -4.39 12.33 -14.13
C LEU A 231 -5.38 13.51 -14.15
N LEU A 232 -5.31 14.41 -13.17
CA LEU A 232 -6.21 15.57 -13.08
C LEU A 232 -6.00 16.58 -14.21
N ARG A 233 -4.77 16.72 -14.71
CA ARG A 233 -4.43 17.65 -15.79
C ARG A 233 -4.42 17.01 -17.17
N SER A 234 -4.60 15.70 -17.25
CA SER A 234 -4.46 14.92 -18.50
C SER A 234 -3.09 15.11 -19.17
N ASP A 235 -2.01 15.20 -18.37
CA ASP A 235 -0.66 15.53 -18.83
C ASP A 235 0.12 14.28 -19.27
N ILE A 236 0.01 13.94 -20.55
CA ILE A 236 0.69 12.78 -21.15
C ILE A 236 2.21 12.93 -21.18
N GLU A 237 2.74 14.14 -21.36
CA GLU A 237 4.19 14.33 -21.40
C GLU A 237 4.81 14.08 -20.03
N LEU A 238 4.15 14.53 -18.97
CA LEU A 238 4.57 14.22 -17.61
C LEU A 238 4.39 12.73 -17.28
N LEU A 239 3.34 12.08 -17.78
CA LEU A 239 3.17 10.62 -17.63
C LEU A 239 4.36 9.83 -18.23
N LYS A 240 4.83 10.22 -19.42
CA LYS A 240 5.99 9.61 -20.09
C LYS A 240 7.28 9.71 -19.27
N VAL A 241 7.41 10.74 -18.43
CA VAL A 241 8.56 10.93 -17.54
C VAL A 241 8.49 10.01 -16.32
N TYR A 242 7.30 9.83 -15.74
CA TYR A 242 7.11 9.09 -14.48
C TYR A 242 6.81 7.59 -14.66
N VAL A 243 6.50 7.13 -15.87
CA VAL A 243 6.44 5.70 -16.20
C VAL A 243 7.74 5.30 -16.92
N SER A 244 8.42 4.28 -16.40
CA SER A 244 9.67 3.78 -16.97
C SER A 244 9.47 3.29 -18.41
N PRO A 245 10.35 3.61 -19.38
CA PRO A 245 10.34 2.99 -20.70
C PRO A 245 10.47 1.46 -20.68
N SER A 246 11.00 0.89 -19.60
CA SER A 246 11.06 -0.56 -19.36
C SER A 246 9.84 -1.11 -18.60
N PHE A 247 8.75 -0.35 -18.52
CA PHE A 247 7.57 -0.74 -17.76
C PHE A 247 6.94 -2.03 -18.28
N LEU A 248 6.54 -2.89 -17.34
CA LEU A 248 5.78 -4.11 -17.58
C LEU A 248 4.83 -4.38 -16.40
N ASN A 249 3.66 -4.97 -16.63
CA ASN A 249 2.92 -5.64 -15.57
C ASN A 249 3.25 -7.12 -15.54
N ASP A 250 3.52 -7.66 -14.35
CA ASP A 250 3.79 -9.09 -14.17
C ASP A 250 2.54 -9.93 -14.49
N TRP A 251 1.34 -9.38 -14.28
CA TRP A 251 0.06 -10.03 -14.57
C TRP A 251 -0.45 -9.86 -16.02
N ASP A 252 0.17 -8.99 -16.80
CA ASP A 252 -0.21 -8.77 -18.20
C ASP A 252 1.02 -8.36 -19.00
N THR A 253 1.60 -9.30 -19.73
CA THR A 253 2.80 -9.07 -20.54
C THR A 253 2.57 -8.14 -21.72
N THR A 254 1.31 -7.88 -22.10
CA THR A 254 0.95 -6.89 -23.13
C THR A 254 0.93 -5.46 -22.59
N SER A 255 0.87 -5.30 -21.26
CA SER A 255 0.91 -4.01 -20.60
C SER A 255 2.35 -3.47 -20.56
N THR A 256 2.73 -2.80 -21.65
CA THR A 256 4.04 -2.17 -21.81
C THR A 256 3.95 -0.66 -21.64
N TRP A 257 5.09 0.04 -21.57
CA TRP A 257 5.12 1.50 -21.57
C TRP A 257 4.30 2.11 -22.71
N THR A 258 4.48 1.63 -23.94
CA THR A 258 3.75 2.13 -25.13
C THR A 258 2.24 1.96 -24.97
N ASP A 259 1.82 0.84 -24.37
CA ASP A 259 0.42 0.57 -24.12
C ASP A 259 -0.18 1.50 -23.07
N VAL A 260 0.51 1.71 -21.95
CA VAL A 260 0.10 2.67 -20.90
C VAL A 260 -0.09 4.06 -21.50
N ILE A 261 0.89 4.55 -22.25
CA ILE A 261 0.86 5.90 -22.82
C ILE A 261 -0.27 6.01 -23.86
N SER A 262 -0.44 5.01 -24.72
CA SER A 262 -1.52 4.99 -25.71
C SER A 262 -2.89 4.96 -25.04
N HIS A 263 -3.07 4.11 -24.01
CA HIS A 263 -4.31 4.01 -23.25
C HIS A 263 -4.73 5.36 -22.66
N TYR A 264 -3.83 6.03 -21.95
CA TYR A 264 -4.15 7.33 -21.36
C TYR A 264 -4.33 8.44 -22.41
N THR A 265 -3.57 8.39 -23.51
CA THR A 265 -3.72 9.34 -24.62
C THR A 265 -5.13 9.25 -25.24
N ASP A 266 -5.64 8.03 -25.42
CA ASP A 266 -6.99 7.83 -25.92
C ASP A 266 -8.06 8.15 -24.86
N LEU A 267 -7.83 7.76 -23.61
CA LEU A 267 -8.73 8.06 -22.49
C LEU A 267 -8.98 9.57 -22.35
N PHE A 268 -7.93 10.38 -22.40
CA PHE A 268 -8.05 11.82 -22.21
C PHE A 268 -8.73 12.58 -23.36
N LYS A 269 -9.00 11.93 -24.51
CA LYS A 269 -9.78 12.56 -25.60
C LYS A 269 -11.25 12.73 -25.22
N ASP A 270 -11.81 11.74 -24.52
CA ASP A 270 -13.25 11.63 -24.28
C ASP A 270 -13.61 11.66 -22.79
N PHE A 271 -12.63 11.63 -21.89
CA PHE A 271 -12.85 11.53 -20.45
C PHE A 271 -11.93 12.46 -19.65
N ILE A 272 -12.39 12.86 -18.47
CA ILE A 272 -11.63 13.66 -17.51
C ILE A 272 -11.77 13.10 -16.10
N PHE A 273 -10.66 13.11 -15.35
CA PHE A 273 -10.66 12.79 -13.93
C PHE A 273 -11.12 14.01 -13.14
N THR A 274 -12.23 13.89 -12.40
CA THR A 274 -12.83 14.99 -11.62
C THR A 274 -12.42 14.95 -10.14
N ASP A 275 -12.06 13.77 -9.64
CA ASP A 275 -11.50 13.58 -8.31
C ASP A 275 -10.47 12.45 -8.34
N VAL A 276 -9.32 12.70 -7.75
CA VAL A 276 -8.21 11.75 -7.64
C VAL A 276 -7.56 11.90 -6.28
N SER A 277 -7.66 10.86 -5.46
CA SER A 277 -6.82 10.65 -4.28
C SER A 277 -5.80 9.58 -4.61
N TRP A 278 -4.53 9.82 -4.30
CA TRP A 278 -3.43 8.91 -4.60
C TRP A 278 -2.47 8.92 -3.43
N THR A 279 -2.50 7.86 -2.61
CA THR A 279 -1.84 7.84 -1.30
C THR A 279 -1.00 6.59 -1.12
N ILE A 280 0.21 6.77 -0.59
CA ILE A 280 1.07 5.66 -0.16
C ILE A 280 0.55 5.13 1.19
N LYS A 281 0.20 3.84 1.23
CA LYS A 281 -0.16 3.14 2.48
C LYS A 281 1.07 2.52 3.15
N SER A 282 2.02 2.06 2.36
CA SER A 282 3.30 1.53 2.84
C SER A 282 4.34 1.53 1.72
N SER A 283 5.62 1.62 2.08
CA SER A 283 6.74 1.50 1.13
C SER A 283 7.80 0.58 1.70
N GLU A 284 8.39 -0.25 0.83
CA GLU A 284 9.50 -1.13 1.16
C GLU A 284 10.66 -0.84 0.20
N PHE A 285 11.78 -0.36 0.75
CA PHE A 285 13.01 -0.12 0.00
C PHE A 285 13.79 -1.40 -0.19
N LEU A 286 14.07 -1.70 -1.45
CA LEU A 286 14.74 -2.89 -1.92
C LEU A 286 16.14 -2.51 -2.46
N PRO A 287 17.05 -3.50 -2.62
CA PRO A 287 18.30 -3.30 -3.32
C PRO A 287 18.11 -2.78 -4.75
N ASP A 288 19.21 -2.34 -5.38
CA ASP A 288 19.25 -1.90 -6.78
C ASP A 288 18.36 -0.68 -7.10
N ASN A 289 18.23 0.23 -6.13
CA ASN A 289 17.37 1.41 -6.23
C ASN A 289 15.92 1.09 -6.62
N LEU A 290 15.38 0.02 -6.04
CA LEU A 290 13.98 -0.37 -6.18
C LEU A 290 13.22 -0.03 -4.90
N VAL A 291 11.95 0.30 -5.07
CA VAL A 291 11.01 0.45 -3.94
C VAL A 291 9.67 -0.13 -4.34
N ARG A 292 9.12 -0.98 -3.48
CA ARG A 292 7.73 -1.46 -3.61
C ARG A 292 6.83 -0.48 -2.86
N VAL A 293 5.87 0.11 -3.55
CA VAL A 293 4.95 1.11 -2.99
C VAL A 293 3.54 0.57 -3.06
N ARG A 294 2.92 0.40 -1.89
CA ARG A 294 1.49 0.14 -1.78
C ARG A 294 0.74 1.44 -1.91
N THR A 295 -0.08 1.54 -2.95
CA THR A 295 -0.86 2.74 -3.25
C THR A 295 -2.35 2.43 -3.12
N GLU A 296 -3.08 3.32 -2.44
CA GLU A 296 -4.53 3.42 -2.56
C GLU A 296 -4.86 4.61 -3.45
N ALA A 297 -5.49 4.34 -4.57
CA ALA A 297 -5.93 5.33 -5.55
C ALA A 297 -7.45 5.35 -5.63
N LYS A 298 -8.08 6.46 -5.28
CA LYS A 298 -9.52 6.69 -5.47
C LYS A 298 -9.70 7.60 -6.66
N ILE A 299 -10.42 7.14 -7.67
CA ILE A 299 -10.60 7.89 -8.92
C ILE A 299 -12.07 8.05 -9.26
N ARG A 300 -12.41 9.23 -9.76
CA ARG A 300 -13.70 9.53 -10.38
C ARG A 300 -13.49 10.05 -11.80
N LEU A 301 -14.02 9.33 -12.78
CA LEU A 301 -13.91 9.61 -14.21
C LEU A 301 -15.26 10.06 -14.77
N LYS A 302 -15.29 11.21 -15.43
CA LYS A 302 -16.46 11.78 -16.10
C LYS A 302 -16.30 11.69 -17.62
N SER A 303 -17.35 11.30 -18.34
CA SER A 303 -17.38 11.42 -19.80
C SER A 303 -17.54 12.88 -20.21
N LEU A 304 -16.73 13.33 -21.17
CA LEU A 304 -16.86 14.66 -21.76
C LEU A 304 -18.08 14.75 -22.70
N ARG A 305 -18.60 13.61 -23.19
CA ARG A 305 -19.71 13.56 -24.14
C ARG A 305 -21.07 13.53 -23.45
N THR A 306 -21.24 12.67 -22.45
CA THR A 306 -22.53 12.48 -21.76
C THR A 306 -22.61 13.26 -20.45
N GLU A 307 -21.48 13.78 -19.97
CA GLU A 307 -21.33 14.38 -18.65
C GLU A 307 -21.59 13.45 -17.46
N GLU A 308 -21.76 12.15 -17.70
CA GLU A 308 -22.01 11.18 -16.64
C GLU A 308 -20.70 10.72 -15.99
N ILE A 309 -20.78 10.35 -14.72
CA ILE A 309 -19.70 9.63 -14.04
C ILE A 309 -19.71 8.19 -14.54
N VAL A 310 -18.69 7.84 -15.31
CA VAL A 310 -18.54 6.50 -15.91
C VAL A 310 -17.72 5.57 -15.05
N ARG A 311 -16.92 6.10 -14.10
CA ARG A 311 -16.13 5.31 -13.17
C ARG A 311 -15.99 6.03 -11.84
N ASP A 312 -16.29 5.32 -10.75
CA ASP A 312 -16.00 5.73 -9.38
C ASP A 312 -15.48 4.49 -8.64
N LYS A 313 -14.16 4.39 -8.47
CA LYS A 313 -13.51 3.16 -7.99
C LYS A 313 -12.29 3.47 -7.12
N THR A 314 -12.07 2.61 -6.12
CA THR A 314 -10.85 2.57 -5.32
C THR A 314 -10.00 1.39 -5.77
N TYR A 315 -8.73 1.66 -6.07
CA TYR A 315 -7.71 0.66 -6.39
C TYR A 315 -6.73 0.59 -5.23
N THR A 316 -6.39 -0.61 -4.79
CA THR A 316 -5.31 -0.83 -3.82
C THR A 316 -4.32 -1.81 -4.43
N PHE A 317 -3.12 -1.33 -4.77
CA PHE A 317 -2.15 -2.14 -5.52
C PHE A 317 -0.72 -1.88 -5.05
N ASP A 318 0.15 -2.86 -5.29
CA ASP A 318 1.59 -2.75 -5.07
C ASP A 318 2.29 -2.51 -6.40
N ALA A 319 2.88 -1.32 -6.57
CA ALA A 319 3.69 -0.98 -7.74
C ALA A 319 5.18 -1.00 -7.38
N MET A 320 6.00 -1.49 -8.31
CA MET A 320 7.46 -1.38 -8.19
C MET A 320 7.89 -0.09 -8.85
N TRP A 321 8.66 0.70 -8.12
CA TRP A 321 9.31 1.90 -8.62
C TRP A 321 10.82 1.67 -8.68
N ARG A 322 11.46 2.26 -9.68
CA ARG A 322 12.90 2.19 -9.89
C ARG A 322 13.45 3.60 -10.03
N LYS A 323 14.60 3.85 -9.40
CA LYS A 323 15.34 5.09 -9.63
C LYS A 323 16.07 4.98 -10.97
N GLU A 324 15.77 5.90 -11.88
CA GLU A 324 16.42 6.03 -13.18
C GLU A 324 17.05 7.42 -13.28
N GLY A 325 18.38 7.48 -13.13
CA GLY A 325 19.08 8.74 -12.91
C GLY A 325 18.62 9.38 -11.59
N ASN A 326 18.08 10.59 -11.67
CA ASN A 326 17.59 11.32 -10.50
C ASN A 326 16.09 11.14 -10.21
N PHE A 327 15.36 10.39 -11.03
CA PHE A 327 13.91 10.29 -10.94
C PHE A 327 13.47 8.89 -10.51
N TRP A 328 12.47 8.84 -9.62
CA TRP A 328 11.71 7.63 -9.38
C TRP A 328 10.64 7.46 -10.44
N LYS A 329 10.62 6.30 -11.08
CA LYS A 329 9.61 5.96 -12.09
C LYS A 329 8.90 4.68 -11.74
N VAL A 330 7.63 4.62 -12.08
CA VAL A 330 6.84 3.39 -12.04
C VAL A 330 7.47 2.41 -13.03
N TYR A 331 7.99 1.31 -12.50
CA TYR A 331 8.72 0.29 -13.25
C TYR A 331 7.84 -0.94 -13.49
N ARG A 332 6.99 -1.34 -12.53
CA ARG A 332 6.06 -2.45 -12.73
C ARG A 332 4.76 -2.30 -11.95
N ASN A 333 3.76 -3.06 -12.39
CA ASN A 333 2.58 -3.40 -11.61
C ASN A 333 1.73 -2.18 -11.22
N MET A 334 1.50 -1.29 -12.20
CA MET A 334 0.53 -0.21 -12.07
C MET A 334 -0.74 -0.56 -12.86
N PRO A 335 -1.90 -0.67 -12.21
CA PRO A 335 -3.16 -0.87 -12.90
C PRO A 335 -3.59 0.41 -13.64
N TYR A 336 -4.13 0.26 -14.84
CA TYR A 336 -4.65 1.36 -15.65
C TYR A 336 -5.83 0.97 -16.54
N ARG A 337 -5.97 -0.33 -16.86
CA ARG A 337 -7.17 -0.88 -17.51
C ARG A 337 -8.16 -1.41 -16.48
N ASP A 338 -9.43 -1.53 -16.88
CA ASP A 338 -10.48 -2.09 -16.01
C ASP A 338 -10.30 -3.57 -15.70
N THR A 339 -9.60 -4.29 -16.58
CA THR A 339 -9.26 -5.71 -16.41
C THR A 339 -8.05 -5.94 -15.50
N HIS A 340 -7.35 -4.88 -15.07
CA HIS A 340 -6.18 -5.02 -14.20
C HIS A 340 -6.59 -5.26 -12.75
N PRO A 341 -5.75 -5.98 -11.98
CA PRO A 341 -6.04 -6.27 -10.58
C PRO A 341 -6.23 -4.99 -9.78
N THR A 342 -7.17 -5.05 -8.84
CA THR A 342 -7.39 -4.02 -7.82
C THR A 342 -6.91 -4.45 -6.45
N GLU A 343 -6.11 -5.52 -6.41
CA GLU A 343 -5.72 -6.21 -5.19
C GLU A 343 -4.23 -6.06 -4.90
N VAL A 344 -3.93 -6.15 -3.62
CA VAL A 344 -2.55 -6.17 -3.10
C VAL A 344 -1.90 -7.49 -3.46
N TYR A 345 -0.59 -7.48 -3.72
CA TYR A 345 0.20 -8.67 -4.08
C TYR A 345 -0.19 -9.39 -5.38
N ALA A 346 -0.97 -8.76 -6.26
CA ALA A 346 -1.20 -9.31 -7.58
C ALA A 346 0.14 -9.47 -8.33
N ASP A 347 0.45 -10.70 -8.71
CA ASP A 347 1.69 -11.09 -9.39
C ASP A 347 1.38 -11.83 -10.70
N SER A 348 2.39 -12.47 -11.29
CA SER A 348 2.20 -13.22 -12.53
C SER A 348 1.20 -14.37 -12.40
N ARG A 349 1.05 -14.99 -11.21
CA ARG A 349 0.06 -16.06 -10.99
C ARG A 349 -1.36 -15.52 -11.08
N TRP A 350 -1.57 -14.29 -10.60
CA TRP A 350 -2.84 -13.59 -10.80
C TRP A 350 -3.13 -13.44 -12.30
N GLY A 351 -2.13 -13.00 -13.08
CA GLY A 351 -2.22 -12.88 -14.53
C GLY A 351 -2.54 -14.21 -15.23
N GLU A 352 -1.85 -15.28 -14.85
CA GLU A 352 -2.08 -16.62 -15.40
C GLU A 352 -3.53 -17.11 -15.19
N ILE A 353 -4.13 -16.84 -14.03
CA ILE A 353 -5.53 -17.18 -13.74
C ILE A 353 -6.50 -16.27 -14.50
N ALA A 354 -6.23 -14.96 -14.55
CA ALA A 354 -7.04 -14.01 -15.31
C ALA A 354 -7.05 -14.33 -16.82
N ASP A 355 -5.90 -14.69 -17.39
CA ASP A 355 -5.76 -15.14 -18.77
C ASP A 355 -6.52 -16.45 -19.02
N ALA A 356 -6.46 -17.40 -18.07
CA ALA A 356 -7.24 -18.63 -18.14
C ALA A 356 -8.75 -18.35 -18.14
N HIS A 357 -9.20 -17.38 -17.36
CA HIS A 357 -10.59 -16.92 -17.39
C HIS A 357 -10.99 -16.31 -18.74
N ARG A 358 -10.14 -15.45 -19.31
CA ARG A 358 -10.37 -14.87 -20.64
C ARG A 358 -10.46 -15.95 -21.72
N GLU A 359 -9.57 -16.94 -21.66
CA GLU A 359 -9.59 -18.08 -22.59
C GLU A 359 -10.88 -18.91 -22.43
N LEU A 360 -11.30 -19.17 -21.18
CA LEU A 360 -12.55 -19.86 -20.88
C LEU A 360 -13.78 -19.10 -21.42
N GLN A 361 -13.85 -17.79 -21.22
CA GLN A 361 -14.94 -16.96 -21.76
C GLN A 361 -15.01 -17.03 -23.29
N ALA A 362 -13.86 -16.90 -23.97
CA ALA A 362 -13.80 -17.00 -25.42
C ALA A 362 -14.16 -18.41 -25.92
N ALA A 363 -13.75 -19.46 -25.20
CA ALA A 363 -14.08 -20.84 -25.52
C ALA A 363 -15.58 -21.14 -25.33
N LEU A 364 -16.20 -20.61 -24.28
CA LEU A 364 -17.64 -20.73 -24.05
C LEU A 364 -18.45 -20.02 -25.14
N ALA A 365 -18.02 -18.84 -25.58
CA ALA A 365 -18.70 -18.08 -26.64
C ALA A 365 -18.55 -18.71 -28.03
N THR A 366 -17.53 -19.56 -28.24
CA THR A 366 -17.27 -20.23 -29.52
C THR A 366 -17.46 -21.75 -29.44
N GLU A 367 -18.09 -22.23 -28.36
CA GLU A 367 -18.44 -23.63 -28.13
C GLU A 367 -17.25 -24.62 -28.21
N LYS A 368 -16.04 -24.15 -27.88
CA LYS A 368 -14.80 -24.95 -27.94
C LYS A 368 -14.61 -25.81 -26.69
N ILE A 369 -15.30 -26.94 -26.65
CA ILE A 369 -15.29 -27.86 -25.49
C ILE A 369 -13.89 -28.34 -25.08
N ASP A 370 -12.97 -28.51 -26.03
CA ASP A 370 -11.62 -29.00 -25.74
C ASP A 370 -10.80 -27.98 -24.94
N VAL A 371 -10.99 -26.68 -25.20
CA VAL A 371 -10.34 -25.60 -24.45
C VAL A 371 -10.92 -25.50 -23.05
N VAL A 372 -12.25 -25.62 -22.91
CA VAL A 372 -12.90 -25.69 -21.59
C VAL A 372 -12.36 -26.88 -20.80
N ALA A 373 -12.34 -28.06 -21.39
CA ALA A 373 -11.88 -29.29 -20.75
C ALA A 373 -10.41 -29.22 -20.32
N ALA A 374 -9.53 -28.57 -21.10
CA ALA A 374 -8.12 -28.39 -20.74
C ALA A 374 -7.92 -27.54 -19.47
N ARG A 375 -8.88 -26.65 -19.15
CA ARG A 375 -8.87 -25.75 -17.99
C ARG A 375 -9.58 -26.32 -16.76
N ILE A 376 -10.16 -27.52 -16.84
CA ILE A 376 -10.72 -28.25 -15.70
C ILE A 376 -9.75 -29.36 -15.28
N SER A 377 -9.52 -29.51 -13.97
CA SER A 377 -8.73 -30.62 -13.43
C SER A 377 -9.40 -31.96 -13.70
N GLN A 378 -8.62 -32.99 -13.98
CA GLN A 378 -9.14 -34.37 -14.07
C GLN A 378 -9.68 -34.88 -12.72
N ASN A 379 -9.24 -34.27 -11.62
CA ASN A 379 -9.69 -34.54 -10.26
C ASN A 379 -10.75 -33.54 -9.79
N PHE A 380 -11.43 -32.87 -10.73
CA PHE A 380 -12.45 -31.87 -10.41
C PHE A 380 -13.60 -32.47 -9.58
N GLY A 381 -14.06 -31.71 -8.58
CA GLY A 381 -15.22 -32.05 -7.77
C GLY A 381 -15.90 -30.82 -7.15
N ASN A 382 -17.17 -30.95 -6.74
CA ASN A 382 -17.84 -29.94 -5.91
C ASN A 382 -18.09 -30.50 -4.51
N ASP A 383 -17.82 -29.71 -3.48
CA ASP A 383 -18.00 -30.12 -2.08
C ASP A 383 -19.49 -30.29 -1.72
N TRP A 384 -20.39 -29.64 -2.47
CA TRP A 384 -21.84 -29.64 -2.27
C TRP A 384 -22.62 -30.52 -3.27
N ASP A 385 -21.94 -31.15 -4.24
CA ASP A 385 -22.55 -32.15 -5.14
C ASP A 385 -21.52 -33.23 -5.50
N VAL A 386 -21.66 -34.41 -4.89
CA VAL A 386 -20.77 -35.56 -5.09
C VAL A 386 -20.82 -36.12 -6.51
N ASN A 387 -21.87 -35.83 -7.29
CA ASN A 387 -21.97 -36.26 -8.69
C ASN A 387 -21.28 -35.30 -9.65
N SER A 388 -20.89 -34.11 -9.17
CA SER A 388 -20.18 -33.14 -9.98
C SER A 388 -18.73 -33.58 -10.15
N THR A 389 -18.42 -34.22 -11.27
CA THR A 389 -17.08 -34.71 -11.64
C THR A 389 -16.61 -34.08 -12.95
N TYR A 390 -15.34 -34.24 -13.31
CA TYR A 390 -14.80 -33.78 -14.59
C TYR A 390 -15.65 -34.25 -15.79
N ASN A 391 -15.99 -35.55 -15.83
CA ASN A 391 -16.78 -36.12 -16.92
C ASN A 391 -18.21 -35.58 -16.96
N ASP A 392 -18.81 -35.37 -15.78
CA ASP A 392 -20.14 -34.78 -15.68
C ASP A 392 -20.15 -33.32 -16.17
N LEU A 393 -19.21 -32.49 -15.70
CA LEU A 393 -19.06 -31.10 -16.13
C LEU A 393 -18.89 -31.02 -17.66
N ARG A 394 -18.01 -31.85 -18.22
CA ARG A 394 -17.77 -31.90 -19.67
C ARG A 394 -19.02 -32.30 -20.45
N THR A 395 -19.73 -33.32 -19.98
CA THR A 395 -20.97 -33.81 -20.63
C THR A 395 -22.07 -32.77 -20.55
N CYS A 396 -22.25 -32.13 -19.39
CA CYS A 396 -23.22 -31.06 -19.19
C CYS A 396 -22.90 -29.84 -20.07
N THR A 397 -21.63 -29.45 -20.18
CA THR A 397 -21.20 -28.33 -21.03
C THR A 397 -21.49 -28.63 -22.51
N LYS A 398 -21.15 -29.83 -23.00
CA LYS A 398 -21.44 -30.23 -24.38
C LYS A 398 -22.94 -30.23 -24.67
N SER A 399 -23.74 -30.86 -23.79
CA SER A 399 -25.19 -30.87 -23.94
C SER A 399 -25.81 -29.48 -23.96
N ARG A 400 -25.17 -28.48 -23.32
CA ARG A 400 -25.63 -27.08 -23.36
C ARG A 400 -25.30 -26.42 -24.68
N PHE A 401 -24.09 -26.60 -25.21
CA PHE A 401 -23.76 -26.08 -26.54
C PHE A 401 -24.71 -26.64 -27.61
N ASP A 402 -25.11 -27.90 -27.49
CA ASP A 402 -26.02 -28.53 -28.48
C ASP A 402 -27.48 -28.05 -28.35
N ALA A 403 -27.91 -27.52 -27.20
CA ALA A 403 -29.33 -27.30 -26.88
C ALA A 403 -29.69 -25.87 -26.47
N MET A 404 -28.70 -25.00 -26.26
CA MET A 404 -28.90 -23.66 -25.70
C MET A 404 -28.10 -22.61 -26.46
N ASP A 405 -28.71 -21.44 -26.66
CA ASP A 405 -28.04 -20.27 -27.21
C ASP A 405 -27.86 -19.20 -26.12
N VAL A 406 -26.67 -18.59 -26.05
CA VAL A 406 -26.28 -17.68 -24.96
C VAL A 406 -26.74 -16.26 -25.26
N LYS A 407 -27.69 -15.73 -24.47
CA LYS A 407 -28.10 -14.32 -24.53
C LYS A 407 -27.18 -13.40 -23.74
N ILE A 408 -26.81 -13.81 -22.53
CA ILE A 408 -25.99 -13.05 -21.61
C ILE A 408 -25.02 -14.01 -20.93
N ALA A 409 -23.73 -13.67 -20.90
CA ALA A 409 -22.72 -14.36 -20.11
C ALA A 409 -21.79 -13.33 -19.49
N ASN A 410 -22.15 -12.87 -18.29
CA ASN A 410 -21.34 -11.95 -17.51
C ASN A 410 -20.57 -12.74 -16.46
N TYR A 411 -19.28 -12.44 -16.33
CA TYR A 411 -18.42 -13.05 -15.31
C TYR A 411 -17.39 -12.03 -14.83
N SER A 412 -17.23 -11.90 -13.51
CA SER A 412 -16.20 -11.09 -12.87
C SER A 412 -15.38 -11.93 -11.90
N VAL A 413 -14.07 -11.67 -11.89
CA VAL A 413 -13.21 -12.05 -10.76
C VAL A 413 -13.24 -10.90 -9.77
N ASP A 414 -13.67 -11.19 -8.55
CA ASP A 414 -13.71 -10.20 -7.46
C ASP A 414 -12.40 -10.19 -6.69
N SER A 415 -11.85 -11.38 -6.39
CA SER A 415 -10.58 -11.53 -5.68
C SER A 415 -9.90 -12.87 -5.91
N ILE A 416 -8.56 -12.91 -5.86
CA ILE A 416 -7.76 -14.15 -5.88
C ILE A 416 -6.88 -14.25 -4.63
N ASP A 417 -7.08 -15.30 -3.84
CA ASP A 417 -6.27 -15.62 -2.66
C ASP A 417 -5.35 -16.81 -2.92
N PHE A 418 -4.03 -16.58 -2.89
CA PHE A 418 -3.01 -17.61 -3.04
C PHE A 418 -2.55 -18.13 -1.68
N TYR A 419 -3.15 -19.23 -1.22
CA TYR A 419 -2.84 -19.83 0.07
C TYR A 419 -1.73 -20.90 0.00
N GLN A 420 -1.37 -21.36 -1.21
CA GLN A 420 -0.23 -22.24 -1.49
C GLN A 420 0.42 -21.88 -2.83
N THR A 421 1.63 -22.40 -3.09
CA THR A 421 2.34 -22.17 -4.36
C THR A 421 1.55 -22.67 -5.57
N ASP A 422 0.83 -23.78 -5.43
CA ASP A 422 0.06 -24.43 -6.49
C ASP A 422 -1.46 -24.34 -6.28
N ARG A 423 -1.95 -23.54 -5.31
CA ARG A 423 -3.39 -23.41 -5.05
C ARG A 423 -3.85 -21.97 -4.83
N ALA A 424 -5.03 -21.68 -5.34
CA ALA A 424 -5.69 -20.39 -5.20
C ALA A 424 -7.19 -20.56 -4.97
N LYS A 425 -7.80 -19.60 -4.25
CA LYS A 425 -9.24 -19.43 -4.16
C LYS A 425 -9.64 -18.18 -4.95
N VAL A 426 -10.50 -18.36 -5.94
CA VAL A 426 -10.99 -17.27 -6.80
C VAL A 426 -12.42 -16.97 -6.42
N LYS A 427 -12.66 -15.79 -5.84
CA LYS A 427 -14.02 -15.29 -5.63
C LYS A 427 -14.49 -14.64 -6.91
N CYS A 428 -15.65 -15.06 -7.39
CA CYS A 428 -16.20 -14.59 -8.64
C CYS A 428 -17.70 -14.40 -8.58
N THR A 429 -18.19 -13.47 -9.41
CA THR A 429 -19.61 -13.37 -9.70
C THR A 429 -19.88 -13.70 -11.16
N ALA A 430 -21.04 -14.29 -11.41
CA ALA A 430 -21.50 -14.59 -12.76
C ALA A 430 -22.99 -14.36 -12.91
N GLN A 431 -23.43 -14.07 -14.14
CA GLN A 431 -24.83 -14.13 -14.53
C GLN A 431 -24.90 -14.67 -15.95
N VAL A 432 -25.69 -15.72 -16.12
CA VAL A 432 -25.88 -16.38 -17.41
C VAL A 432 -27.36 -16.44 -17.73
N ARG A 433 -27.72 -15.95 -18.92
CA ARG A 433 -29.05 -16.09 -19.51
C ARG A 433 -28.93 -16.78 -20.85
N VAL A 434 -29.73 -17.84 -21.06
CA VAL A 434 -29.73 -18.64 -22.28
C VAL A 434 -31.15 -18.83 -22.79
N ILE A 435 -31.30 -19.08 -24.10
CA ILE A 435 -32.51 -19.67 -24.67
C ILE A 435 -32.31 -21.17 -24.71
N ASN A 436 -33.24 -21.94 -24.17
CA ASN A 436 -33.30 -23.35 -24.50
C ASN A 436 -34.03 -23.52 -25.85
N LEU A 437 -33.33 -24.07 -26.84
CA LEU A 437 -33.79 -24.12 -28.23
C LEU A 437 -35.04 -24.99 -28.43
N ILE A 438 -35.20 -26.04 -27.62
CA ILE A 438 -36.30 -27.01 -27.76
C ILE A 438 -37.63 -26.46 -27.22
N PRO A 439 -37.72 -25.96 -25.96
CA PRO A 439 -38.94 -25.33 -25.47
C PRO A 439 -39.08 -23.86 -25.92
N GLY A 440 -38.02 -23.24 -26.46
CA GLY A 440 -38.02 -21.83 -26.86
C GLY A 440 -38.13 -20.85 -25.69
N VAL A 441 -37.71 -21.26 -24.49
CA VAL A 441 -37.87 -20.50 -23.23
C VAL A 441 -36.52 -19.99 -22.75
N ASP A 442 -36.52 -18.76 -22.22
CA ASP A 442 -35.38 -18.16 -21.55
C ASP A 442 -35.16 -18.77 -20.17
N ILE A 443 -33.92 -19.14 -19.88
CA ILE A 443 -33.46 -19.59 -18.56
C ILE A 443 -32.42 -18.60 -18.07
N ASP A 444 -32.58 -18.13 -16.84
CA ASP A 444 -31.68 -17.18 -16.18
C ASP A 444 -31.12 -17.83 -14.92
N SER A 445 -29.81 -17.78 -14.73
CA SER A 445 -29.16 -18.26 -13.51
C SER A 445 -29.41 -17.36 -12.30
N GLY A 446 -29.83 -16.11 -12.52
CA GLY A 446 -29.68 -15.05 -11.53
C GLY A 446 -28.21 -14.73 -11.28
N GLN A 447 -27.95 -13.88 -10.28
CA GLN A 447 -26.58 -13.58 -9.87
C GLN A 447 -26.01 -14.75 -9.07
N ILE A 448 -24.91 -15.31 -9.57
CA ILE A 448 -24.11 -16.34 -8.92
C ILE A 448 -22.93 -15.65 -8.22
N LYS A 449 -22.63 -16.06 -7.00
CA LYS A 449 -21.40 -15.74 -6.27
C LYS A 449 -20.76 -17.04 -5.82
N ALA A 450 -19.50 -17.26 -6.17
CA ALA A 450 -18.82 -18.51 -5.85
C ALA A 450 -17.34 -18.29 -5.52
N VAL A 451 -16.85 -19.09 -4.57
CA VAL A 451 -15.42 -19.29 -4.33
C VAL A 451 -14.98 -20.58 -5.01
N VAL A 452 -14.29 -20.44 -6.13
CA VAL A 452 -13.81 -21.56 -6.95
C VAL A 452 -12.35 -21.83 -6.60
N GLU A 453 -12.02 -23.08 -6.31
CA GLU A 453 -10.63 -23.45 -6.07
C GLU A 453 -9.92 -23.75 -7.38
N TRP A 454 -8.73 -23.15 -7.53
CA TRP A 454 -7.83 -23.37 -8.65
C TRP A 454 -6.58 -24.09 -8.17
N ARG A 455 -6.06 -24.98 -9.02
CA ARG A 455 -4.82 -25.71 -8.78
C ARG A 455 -3.90 -25.65 -9.99
N ARG A 456 -2.60 -25.49 -9.75
CA ARG A 456 -1.58 -25.58 -10.79
C ARG A 456 -1.21 -27.04 -11.04
N GLU A 457 -1.52 -27.53 -12.23
CA GLU A 457 -1.24 -28.90 -12.69
C GLU A 457 -0.39 -28.84 -13.95
N ASN A 458 0.79 -29.48 -13.93
CA ASN A 458 1.74 -29.49 -15.06
C ASN A 458 2.06 -28.08 -15.57
N GLY A 459 2.24 -27.13 -14.65
CA GLY A 459 2.56 -25.74 -14.97
C GLY A 459 1.36 -24.85 -15.33
N VAL A 460 0.15 -25.41 -15.47
CA VAL A 460 -1.06 -24.69 -15.90
C VAL A 460 -2.08 -24.61 -14.77
N TRP A 461 -2.66 -23.43 -14.54
CA TRP A 461 -3.77 -23.26 -13.61
C TRP A 461 -5.07 -23.83 -14.18
N LYS A 462 -5.74 -24.65 -13.38
CA LYS A 462 -7.01 -25.30 -13.70
C LYS A 462 -8.01 -25.15 -12.58
N ILE A 463 -9.29 -25.12 -12.93
CA ILE A 463 -10.40 -25.20 -11.99
C ILE A 463 -10.39 -26.59 -11.36
N TYR A 464 -10.24 -26.62 -10.04
CA TYR A 464 -10.11 -27.83 -9.25
C TYR A 464 -11.38 -28.13 -8.46
N ARG A 465 -12.03 -27.14 -7.83
CA ARG A 465 -13.26 -27.37 -7.06
C ARG A 465 -14.27 -26.24 -7.07
N ASN A 466 -15.51 -26.59 -6.73
CA ASN A 466 -16.58 -25.67 -6.37
C ASN A 466 -17.03 -24.72 -7.49
N LEU A 467 -16.97 -25.18 -8.75
CA LEU A 467 -17.53 -24.45 -9.88
C LEU A 467 -19.02 -24.77 -10.01
N PRO A 468 -19.94 -23.80 -9.83
CA PRO A 468 -21.35 -24.01 -10.15
C PRO A 468 -21.57 -23.95 -11.67
N TYR A 469 -21.82 -25.11 -12.28
CA TYR A 469 -22.09 -25.21 -13.73
C TYR A 469 -23.49 -25.71 -14.09
N ARG A 470 -24.39 -26.03 -13.15
CA ARG A 470 -25.80 -26.38 -13.43
C ARG A 470 -26.74 -25.31 -12.87
N PHE A 471 -27.92 -25.16 -13.46
CA PHE A 471 -28.95 -24.23 -12.95
C PHE A 471 -29.52 -24.67 -11.59
N SER A 472 -29.38 -25.95 -11.23
CA SER A 472 -29.75 -26.49 -9.92
C SER A 472 -28.68 -26.29 -8.86
N HIS A 473 -27.49 -25.82 -9.23
CA HIS A 473 -26.39 -25.63 -8.28
C HIS A 473 -26.63 -24.39 -7.41
N PRO A 474 -26.06 -24.34 -6.20
CA PRO A 474 -26.17 -23.18 -5.34
C PRO A 474 -25.67 -21.91 -6.05
N THR A 475 -26.42 -20.82 -5.90
CA THR A 475 -26.06 -19.51 -6.45
C THR A 475 -25.16 -18.69 -5.51
N SER A 476 -24.93 -19.16 -4.28
CA SER A 476 -24.01 -18.56 -3.31
C SER A 476 -23.15 -19.64 -2.67
N ILE A 477 -21.85 -19.62 -2.92
CA ILE A 477 -20.85 -20.55 -2.38
C ILE A 477 -19.72 -19.70 -1.76
N GLU A 478 -19.55 -19.78 -0.45
CA GLU A 478 -18.54 -19.02 0.33
C GLU A 478 -17.26 -19.80 0.63
#